data_AF-A0A3D2BQB0-F1
#
_entry.id   AF-A0A3D2BQB0-F1
#
_cell.length_a   1.000
_cell.length_b   1.000
_cell.length_c   1.000
_cell.angle_alpha   90.00
_cell.angle_beta   90.00
_cell.angle_gamma   90.00
#
_symmetry.space_group_name_H-M   'P 1'
#
loop_
_entity.id
_entity.type
_entity.pdbx_description
1 polymer ?
#
loop_
_entity_poly.entity_id
_entity_poly.type
_entity_poly.pdbx_seq_one_letter_code
_entity_poly.pdbx_strand_id
1 'polypeptide(L)'
;AEDGKTRHDLGRDAFMDRVWEWKAESGGTIIGQLRRLGASCDWQRERFTMDDGLSAAVRKVFVTLRKEGLIYRDKRLVNWDPKLHTA
;
A
#
# COMPACT_ATOMS: atom_id res chain seq x y z
N ALA A 1 6.13 -9.18 17.34
CA ALA A 1 6.87 -8.03 16.81
C ALA A 1 8.22 -8.04 17.49
N GLU A 2 9.32 -8.04 16.74
CA GLU A 2 10.68 -8.14 17.29
C GLU A 2 11.02 -7.04 18.30
N ASP A 3 10.35 -5.89 18.23
CA ASP A 3 10.60 -4.74 19.12
C ASP A 3 9.61 -4.55 20.27
N GLY A 4 8.63 -5.45 20.46
CA GLY A 4 7.62 -5.34 21.54
C GLY A 4 6.71 -4.10 21.50
N LYS A 5 6.90 -3.17 20.55
CA LYS A 5 6.12 -1.95 20.35
C LYS A 5 4.96 -2.19 19.40
N THR A 6 3.83 -1.53 19.65
CA THR A 6 2.64 -1.54 18.79
C THR A 6 2.61 -0.30 17.87
N ARG A 7 1.78 -0.33 16.81
CA ARG A 7 1.58 0.85 15.93
C ARG A 7 1.07 2.09 16.69
N HIS A 8 0.43 1.89 17.84
CA HIS A 8 -0.11 2.97 18.66
C HIS A 8 0.98 3.68 19.47
N ASP A 9 2.06 2.96 19.79
CA ASP A 9 3.20 3.53 20.54
C ASP A 9 4.10 4.42 19.68
N LEU A 10 4.10 4.20 18.37
CA LEU A 10 4.94 4.91 17.40
C LEU A 10 4.29 6.20 16.87
N GLY A 11 2.97 6.33 16.95
CA GLY A 11 2.25 7.36 16.22
C GLY A 11 2.24 7.12 14.70
N ARG A 12 1.46 7.93 13.96
CA ARG A 12 1.22 7.69 12.53
C ARG A 12 2.48 7.86 11.68
N ASP A 13 3.21 8.94 11.86
CA ASP A 13 4.30 9.30 10.95
C ASP A 13 5.47 8.33 11.09
N ALA A 14 5.93 8.05 12.31
CA ALA A 14 6.99 7.07 12.53
C ALA A 14 6.58 5.64 12.14
N PHE A 15 5.29 5.29 12.27
CA PHE A 15 4.79 4.02 11.75
C PHE A 15 4.85 3.97 10.22
N MET A 16 4.50 5.06 9.53
CA MET A 16 4.57 5.14 8.07
C MET A 16 6.02 5.02 7.59
N ASP A 17 6.97 5.69 8.26
CA ASP A 17 8.40 5.60 7.92
C ASP A 17 8.90 4.16 8.01
N ARG A 18 8.55 3.46 9.11
CA ARG A 18 8.90 2.04 9.30
C ARG A 18 8.29 1.13 8.23
N VAL A 19 7.06 1.40 7.79
CA VAL A 19 6.42 0.65 6.71
C VAL A 19 7.18 0.84 5.39
N TRP A 20 7.65 2.06 5.11
CA TRP A 20 8.43 2.34 3.90
C TRP A 20 9.82 1.72 3.94
N GLU A 21 10.48 1.73 5.09
CA GLU A 21 11.75 1.02 5.31
C GLU A 21 11.59 -0.48 5.04
N TRP A 22 10.59 -1.11 5.66
CA TRP A 22 10.27 -2.53 5.43
C TRP A 22 9.93 -2.82 3.96
N LYS A 23 9.18 -1.93 3.30
CA LYS A 23 8.87 -2.06 1.87
C LYS A 23 10.13 -2.06 1.01
N ALA A 24 11.12 -1.23 1.35
CA ALA A 24 12.38 -1.16 0.61
C ALA A 24 13.18 -2.47 0.75
N GLU A 25 13.28 -3.01 1.96
CA GLU A 25 13.96 -4.29 2.24
C GLU A 25 13.26 -5.47 1.55
N SER A 26 11.96 -5.63 1.80
CA SER A 26 11.17 -6.74 1.26
C SER A 26 11.07 -6.66 -0.27
N GLY A 27 10.80 -5.47 -0.81
CA GLY A 27 10.74 -5.23 -2.25
C GLY A 27 12.07 -5.52 -2.94
N GLY A 28 13.19 -5.06 -2.37
CA GLY A 28 14.53 -5.35 -2.87
C GLY A 28 14.83 -6.84 -2.91
N THR A 29 14.43 -7.57 -1.87
CA THR A 29 14.60 -9.03 -1.80
C THR A 29 13.80 -9.74 -2.89
N ILE A 30 12.52 -9.38 -3.07
CA ILE A 30 11.65 -9.96 -4.11
C ILE A 30 12.25 -9.73 -5.51
N ILE A 31 12.69 -8.52 -5.81
CA ILE A 31 13.30 -8.18 -7.11
C ILE A 31 14.60 -8.96 -7.31
N GLY A 32 15.44 -9.05 -6.27
CA GLY A 32 16.68 -9.82 -6.31
C GLY A 32 16.45 -11.30 -6.62
N GLN A 33 15.43 -11.90 -5.99
CA GLN A 33 15.01 -13.27 -6.26
C GLN A 33 14.56 -13.45 -7.71
N LEU A 34 13.69 -12.57 -8.22
CA LEU A 34 13.22 -12.64 -9.61
C LEU A 34 14.35 -12.52 -10.63
N ARG A 35 15.31 -11.61 -10.40
CA ARG A 35 16.50 -11.46 -11.25
C ARG A 35 17.37 -12.71 -11.22
N ARG A 36 17.56 -13.32 -10.04
CA ARG A 36 18.35 -14.56 -9.90
C ARG A 36 17.69 -15.75 -10.60
N LEU A 37 16.36 -15.77 -10.68
CA LEU A 37 15.60 -16.77 -11.44
C LEU A 37 15.62 -16.54 -12.96
N GLY A 38 16.23 -15.45 -13.44
CA GLY A 38 16.32 -15.14 -14.86
C GLY A 38 15.04 -14.52 -15.45
N ALA A 39 14.21 -13.88 -14.63
CA ALA A 39 13.02 -13.19 -15.13
C ALA A 39 13.40 -12.06 -16.12
N SER A 40 12.85 -12.10 -17.33
CA SER A 40 13.13 -11.16 -18.43
C SER A 40 12.15 -9.96 -18.45
N CYS A 41 11.85 -9.41 -17.27
CA CYS A 41 10.94 -8.27 -17.14
C CYS A 41 11.58 -6.95 -17.59
N ASP A 42 10.75 -5.97 -17.97
CA ASP A 42 11.20 -4.58 -18.19
C ASP A 42 11.50 -3.89 -16.85
N TRP A 43 12.70 -4.12 -16.35
CA TRP A 43 13.16 -3.60 -15.06
C TRP A 43 13.30 -2.07 -15.02
N GLN A 44 13.40 -1.40 -16.18
CA GLN A 44 13.47 0.06 -16.21
C GLN A 44 12.13 0.71 -15.91
N ARG A 45 11.03 -0.04 -16.09
CA ARG A 45 9.65 0.41 -15.86
C ARG A 45 9.02 -0.27 -14.65
N GLU A 46 9.83 -0.70 -13.70
CA GLU A 46 9.32 -1.24 -12.44
C GLU A 46 8.40 -0.22 -11.74
N ARG A 47 7.30 -0.72 -11.17
CA ARG A 47 6.27 0.11 -10.51
C ARG A 47 5.90 -0.46 -9.15
N PHE A 48 5.48 0.43 -8.27
CA PHE A 48 4.96 0.08 -6.96
C PHE A 48 3.58 0.73 -6.78
N THR A 49 2.63 0.00 -6.19
CA THR A 49 1.23 0.45 -6.12
C THR A 49 1.02 1.79 -5.41
N MET A 50 1.94 2.17 -4.51
CA MET A 50 1.94 3.49 -3.87
C MET A 50 3.03 4.43 -4.40
N ASP A 51 3.62 4.17 -5.58
CA ASP A 51 4.46 5.15 -6.28
C ASP A 51 3.62 6.34 -6.78
N ASP A 52 4.28 7.45 -7.10
CA ASP A 52 3.60 8.69 -7.48
C ASP A 52 2.69 8.53 -8.70
N GLY A 53 3.11 7.73 -9.69
CA GLY A 53 2.36 7.52 -10.92
C GLY A 53 1.09 6.71 -10.69
N LEU A 54 1.20 5.58 -9.99
CA LEU A 54 0.06 4.73 -9.69
C LEU A 54 -0.87 5.37 -8.66
N SER A 55 -0.34 6.08 -7.67
CA SER A 55 -1.13 6.86 -6.71
C SER A 55 -1.94 7.96 -7.38
N ALA A 56 -1.34 8.67 -8.36
CA ALA A 56 -2.04 9.66 -9.15
C ALA A 56 -3.15 9.03 -10.02
N ALA A 57 -2.90 7.85 -10.58
CA ALA A 57 -3.90 7.11 -11.37
C ALA A 57 -5.11 6.71 -10.52
N VAL A 58 -4.90 6.15 -9.32
CA VAL A 58 -5.98 5.80 -8.39
C VAL A 58 -6.80 7.04 -8.02
N ARG A 59 -6.14 8.16 -7.68
CA ARG A 59 -6.82 9.42 -7.36
C ARG A 59 -7.67 9.93 -8.52
N LYS A 60 -7.14 9.89 -9.73
CA LYS A 60 -7.88 10.27 -10.95
C LYS A 60 -9.13 9.42 -11.13
N VAL A 61 -9.00 8.10 -11.09
CA VAL A 61 -10.12 7.17 -11.28
C VAL A 61 -11.18 7.36 -10.19
N PHE A 62 -10.78 7.47 -8.92
CA PHE A 62 -11.71 7.74 -7.82
C PHE A 62 -12.53 9.03 -8.06
N VAL A 63 -11.87 10.12 -8.45
CA VAL A 63 -12.55 11.40 -8.73
C VAL A 63 -13.49 11.29 -9.94
N THR A 64 -13.07 10.60 -11.00
CA THR A 64 -13.92 10.36 -12.18
C THR A 64 -15.18 9.60 -11.80
N LEU A 65 -15.05 8.45 -11.13
CA LEU A 65 -16.19 7.62 -10.73
C LEU A 65 -17.12 8.34 -9.74
N ARG A 66 -16.57 9.22 -8.88
CA ARG A 66 -17.39 10.10 -8.02
C ARG A 66 -18.14 11.17 -8.80
N LYS A 67 -17.57 11.71 -9.90
CA LYS A 67 -18.24 12.69 -10.77
C LYS A 67 -19.35 12.03 -11.60
N GLU A 68 -19.16 10.79 -12.00
CA GLU A 68 -20.14 9.98 -12.71
C GLU A 68 -21.28 9.45 -11.81
N GLY A 69 -21.21 9.68 -10.49
CA GLY A 69 -22.22 9.22 -9.53
C GLY A 69 -22.12 7.74 -9.14
N LEU A 70 -21.05 7.04 -9.56
CA LEU A 70 -20.82 5.62 -9.28
C LEU A 70 -20.21 5.37 -7.90
N ILE A 71 -19.51 6.36 -7.34
CA ILE A 71 -18.99 6.33 -5.96
C ILE A 71 -19.83 7.23 -5.07
N TYR A 72 -20.30 6.68 -3.96
CA TYR A 72 -21.04 7.39 -2.92
C TYR A 72 -20.56 6.99 -1.52
N ARG A 73 -20.97 7.74 -0.51
CA ARG A 73 -20.73 7.43 0.91
C ARG A 73 -22.06 7.31 1.62
N ASP A 74 -22.28 6.19 2.29
CA ASP A 74 -23.48 5.94 3.08
C ASP A 74 -23.18 5.02 4.28
N LYS A 75 -24.16 4.83 5.16
CA LYS A 75 -24.10 3.88 6.28
C LYS A 75 -24.69 2.55 5.83
N ARG A 76 -23.87 1.50 5.89
CA ARG A 76 -24.27 0.13 5.63
C ARG A 76 -23.66 -0.80 6.67
N LEU A 77 -24.27 -1.97 6.88
CA LEU A 77 -23.63 -3.02 7.65
C LEU A 77 -22.34 -3.44 6.92
N VAL A 78 -21.24 -3.47 7.66
CA VAL A 78 -19.92 -3.87 7.16
C VAL A 78 -19.31 -4.89 8.11
N ASN A 79 -18.47 -5.77 7.57
CA ASN A 79 -17.71 -6.72 8.37
C ASN A 79 -16.57 -5.96 9.04
N TRP A 80 -16.59 -5.85 10.37
CA TRP A 80 -15.57 -5.12 11.12
C TRP A 80 -14.57 -6.06 11.78
N ASP A 81 -13.27 -5.78 11.62
CA ASP A 81 -12.21 -6.48 12.33
C ASP A 81 -11.80 -5.70 13.61
N PRO A 82 -12.12 -6.22 14.82
CA PRO A 82 -11.76 -5.57 16.08
C PRO A 82 -10.27 -5.63 16.41
N LYS A 83 -9.46 -6.42 15.70
CA LYS A 83 -8.01 -6.47 15.91
C LYS A 83 -7.27 -5.43 15.09
N LEU A 84 -7.61 -5.30 13.81
CA LEU A 84 -6.97 -4.34 12.90
C LEU A 84 -7.64 -2.97 12.91
N HIS A 85 -8.85 -2.87 13.46
CA HIS A 85 -9.67 -1.67 13.56
C HIS A 85 -9.99 -1.09 12.17
N THR A 86 -10.44 -1.96 11.27
CA THR A 86 -10.89 -1.60 9.92
C THR A 86 -12.14 -2.39 9.55
N ALA A 87 -12.95 -1.78 8.69
CA ALA A 87 -14.04 -2.44 7.99
C ALA A 87 -13.53 -3.20 6.76
#